data_AF-A0A2I0NCE9-F1
#
_entry.id   AF-A0A2I0NCE9-F1
#
_cell.length_a   1.000
_cell.length_b   1.000
_cell.length_c   1.000
_cell.angle_alpha   90.00
_cell.angle_beta   90.00
_cell.angle_gamma   90.00
#
_symmetry.space_group_name_H-M   'P 1'
#
loop_
_entity.id
_entity.type
_entity.pdbx_description
1 polymer ?
#
loop_
_entity_poly.entity_id
_entity_poly.type
_entity_poly.pdbx_seq_one_letter_code
_entity_poly.pdbx_strand_id
1 'polypeptide(L)'
;MKLISKQQGFLKAQVPKERWVVGSVVTGAGSVPQIKTALEWKDRLGAYKVRWGMNRMGYKVNPGLYAVGNPVPESPVLVSANYKLTFDRVRKNFNGLNVWLLILDTRGVNVWCAAGKGTFGTKELVNRIKKTALDKVVSHRQLILPQLGAVGVSAAETAKGTGFKVSYGPVRIEDIKEYFNA
;
A
#
# COMPACT_ATOMS: atom_id res chain seq x y z
N MET A 1 32.02 -36.52 -2.78
CA MET A 1 30.66 -36.28 -3.29
C MET A 1 29.73 -35.80 -2.18
N LYS A 2 29.66 -34.49 -1.91
CA LYS A 2 28.60 -33.87 -1.10
C LYS A 2 28.36 -32.46 -1.63
N LEU A 3 27.58 -32.35 -2.70
CA LEU A 3 27.19 -31.09 -3.33
C LEU A 3 25.69 -31.11 -3.67
N ILE A 4 24.82 -31.53 -2.75
CA ILE A 4 23.37 -31.36 -2.91
C ILE A 4 22.73 -31.19 -1.53
N SER A 5 22.82 -30.00 -0.92
CA SER A 5 22.08 -29.70 0.32
C SER A 5 21.80 -28.21 0.57
N LYS A 6 22.23 -27.29 -0.32
CA LYS A 6 22.15 -25.84 -0.04
C LYS A 6 21.08 -25.06 -0.81
N GLN A 7 20.16 -25.71 -1.51
CA GLN A 7 19.18 -24.99 -2.36
C GLN A 7 17.73 -24.91 -1.82
N GLN A 8 17.41 -25.38 -0.61
CA GLN A 8 16.02 -25.32 -0.09
C GLN A 8 15.74 -24.19 0.92
N GLY A 9 16.58 -23.15 0.98
CA GLY A 9 16.49 -22.10 2.01
C GLY A 9 15.82 -20.78 1.61
N PHE A 10 15.44 -20.59 0.34
CA PHE A 10 14.87 -19.33 -0.12
C PHE A 10 13.41 -19.54 -0.53
N LEU A 11 12.52 -18.62 -0.10
CA LEU A 11 11.06 -18.57 -0.31
C LEU A 11 10.18 -19.11 0.83
N LYS A 12 10.20 -18.44 1.98
CA LYS A 12 8.95 -18.14 2.71
C LYS A 12 9.00 -16.69 3.18
N ALA A 13 8.42 -15.78 2.41
CA ALA A 13 8.06 -14.47 2.91
C ALA A 13 7.03 -14.68 4.03
N GLN A 14 7.40 -14.37 5.26
CA GLN A 14 6.55 -14.54 6.43
C GLN A 14 5.40 -13.53 6.31
N VAL A 15 4.21 -14.03 5.95
CA VAL A 15 2.99 -13.21 5.84
C VAL A 15 2.77 -12.53 7.21
N PRO A 16 2.62 -11.20 7.26
CA PRO A 16 2.44 -10.50 8.53
C PRO A 16 1.27 -11.09 9.32
N LYS A 17 1.48 -11.39 10.61
CA LYS A 17 0.47 -11.94 11.52
C LYS A 17 -0.56 -10.87 11.95
N GLU A 18 -0.97 -10.04 11.01
CA GLU A 18 -1.94 -8.98 11.23
C GLU A 18 -3.35 -9.53 10.99
N ARG A 19 -4.29 -9.17 11.85
CA ARG A 19 -5.66 -9.74 11.82
C ARG A 19 -6.41 -9.42 10.54
N TRP A 20 -6.04 -8.35 9.85
CA TRP A 20 -6.67 -7.96 8.60
C TRP A 20 -6.07 -8.60 7.36
N VAL A 21 -5.01 -9.41 7.51
CA VAL A 21 -4.48 -10.23 6.43
C VAL A 21 -5.23 -11.57 6.42
N VAL A 22 -5.84 -11.91 5.29
CA VAL A 22 -6.69 -13.10 5.13
C VAL A 22 -6.05 -14.20 4.28
N GLY A 23 -4.95 -13.89 3.61
CA GLY A 23 -4.26 -14.81 2.73
C GLY A 23 -3.12 -14.12 2.00
N SER A 24 -2.74 -14.66 0.85
CA SER A 24 -1.78 -14.03 -0.04
C SER A 24 -2.06 -14.33 -1.50
N VAL A 25 -1.61 -13.42 -2.37
CA VAL A 25 -1.65 -13.56 -3.83
C VAL A 25 -0.22 -13.80 -4.31
N VAL A 26 0.00 -14.83 -5.11
CA VAL A 26 1.31 -15.13 -5.70
C VAL A 26 1.50 -14.25 -6.93
N THR A 27 2.65 -13.58 -7.00
CA THR A 27 3.00 -12.66 -8.09
C THR A 27 4.41 -12.94 -8.60
N GLY A 28 4.83 -12.29 -9.69
CA GLY A 28 6.22 -12.36 -10.18
C GLY A 28 7.27 -11.81 -9.20
N ALA A 29 6.85 -11.05 -8.17
CA ALA A 29 7.71 -10.57 -7.10
C ALA A 29 7.68 -11.46 -5.83
N GLY A 30 6.86 -12.52 -5.82
CA GLY A 30 6.61 -13.37 -4.66
C GLY A 30 5.20 -13.20 -4.08
N SER A 31 5.02 -13.66 -2.85
CA SER A 31 3.73 -13.69 -2.15
C SER A 31 3.38 -12.32 -1.56
N VAL A 32 2.29 -11.71 -2.01
CA VAL A 32 1.77 -10.42 -1.52
C VAL A 32 0.61 -10.67 -0.55
N PRO A 33 0.62 -10.09 0.66
CA PRO A 33 -0.46 -10.27 1.63
C PRO A 33 -1.80 -9.71 1.12
N GLN A 34 -2.85 -10.53 1.18
CA GLN A 34 -4.22 -10.14 0.83
C GLN A 34 -4.93 -9.63 2.08
N ILE A 35 -5.57 -8.46 1.97
CA ILE A 35 -6.21 -7.79 3.11
C ILE A 35 -7.73 -7.72 2.96
N LYS A 36 -8.43 -7.84 4.09
CA LYS A 36 -9.90 -7.67 4.14
C LYS A 36 -10.30 -6.21 4.14
N THR A 37 -11.40 -5.90 3.48
CA THR A 37 -11.99 -4.55 3.41
C THR A 37 -12.86 -4.24 4.63
N ALA A 38 -13.55 -5.25 5.16
CA ALA A 38 -14.36 -5.12 6.37
C ALA A 38 -13.51 -4.82 7.62
N LEU A 39 -13.89 -3.79 8.36
CA LEU A 39 -13.25 -3.43 9.62
C LEU A 39 -13.83 -4.25 10.77
N GLU A 40 -12.96 -4.76 11.63
CA GLU A 40 -13.37 -5.47 12.83
C GLU A 40 -13.56 -4.53 14.02
N TRP A 41 -14.23 -5.03 15.06
CA TRP A 41 -14.35 -4.31 16.34
C TRP A 41 -13.00 -3.86 16.89
N LYS A 42 -11.94 -4.68 16.74
CA LYS A 42 -10.59 -4.33 17.20
C LYS A 42 -9.96 -3.17 16.40
N ASP A 43 -10.27 -3.04 15.11
CA ASP A 43 -9.86 -1.88 14.31
C ASP A 43 -10.55 -0.60 14.84
N ARG A 44 -11.86 -0.67 15.13
CA ARG A 44 -12.64 0.44 15.69
C ARG A 44 -12.15 0.84 17.07
N LEU A 45 -11.94 -0.12 17.96
CA LEU A 45 -11.35 0.12 19.29
C LEU A 45 -9.98 0.78 19.19
N GLY A 46 -9.12 0.32 18.29
CA GLY A 46 -7.83 0.95 18.03
C GLY A 46 -7.98 2.41 17.60
N ALA A 47 -8.95 2.70 16.74
CA ALA A 47 -9.24 4.06 16.32
C ALA A 47 -9.74 4.97 17.46
N TYR A 48 -10.60 4.46 18.34
CA TYR A 48 -11.02 5.19 19.54
C TYR A 48 -9.85 5.44 20.49
N LYS A 49 -8.98 4.43 20.72
CA LYS A 49 -7.78 4.58 21.55
C LYS A 49 -6.87 5.70 21.06
N VAL A 50 -6.62 5.76 19.76
CA VAL A 50 -5.80 6.82 19.16
C VAL A 50 -6.45 8.19 19.26
N ARG A 51 -7.78 8.29 19.14
CA ARG A 51 -8.53 9.54 19.35
C ARG A 51 -8.43 10.03 20.81
N TRP A 52 -8.35 9.12 21.77
CA TRP A 52 -8.06 9.43 23.17
C TRP A 52 -6.56 9.60 23.47
N GLY A 53 -5.70 9.69 22.45
CA GLY A 53 -4.27 9.95 22.61
C GLY A 53 -3.40 8.71 22.89
N MET A 54 -3.99 7.52 23.01
CA MET A 54 -3.22 6.29 23.30
C MET A 54 -2.52 5.75 22.05
N ASN A 55 -1.21 5.49 22.16
CA ASN A 55 -0.37 4.86 21.12
C ASN A 55 -0.48 5.48 19.72
N ARG A 56 -0.75 6.79 19.63
CA ARG A 56 -0.89 7.49 18.33
C ARG A 56 0.35 7.36 17.45
N MET A 57 1.54 7.46 18.04
CA MET A 57 2.82 7.41 17.33
C MET A 57 3.18 5.99 16.86
N GLY A 58 2.62 4.96 17.49
CA GLY A 58 2.88 3.56 17.15
C GLY A 58 1.75 2.90 16.33
N TYR A 59 0.66 3.61 16.03
CA TYR A 59 -0.49 3.05 15.32
C TYR A 59 -0.27 3.02 13.81
N LYS A 60 0.57 2.09 13.35
CA LYS A 60 1.05 1.97 11.98
C LYS A 60 0.88 0.55 11.42
N VAL A 61 0.91 0.43 10.10
CA VAL A 61 1.04 -0.84 9.37
C VAL A 61 2.44 -0.99 8.80
N ASN A 62 2.83 -2.22 8.45
CA ASN A 62 4.07 -2.44 7.73
C ASN A 62 3.99 -1.82 6.32
N PRO A 63 4.93 -0.97 5.92
CA PRO A 63 5.02 -0.47 4.54
C PRO A 63 5.27 -1.61 3.56
N GLY A 64 4.63 -1.59 2.40
CA GLY A 64 4.71 -2.68 1.44
C GLY A 64 3.53 -2.71 0.48
N LEU A 65 3.49 -3.75 -0.35
CA LEU A 65 2.39 -4.01 -1.26
C LEU A 65 1.36 -4.92 -0.60
N TYR A 66 0.09 -4.62 -0.79
CA TYR A 66 -1.03 -5.42 -0.32
C TYR A 66 -2.02 -5.66 -1.47
N ALA A 67 -2.63 -6.83 -1.49
CA ALA A 67 -3.71 -7.16 -2.40
C ALA A 67 -5.07 -6.88 -1.75
N VAL A 68 -5.96 -6.18 -2.45
CA VAL A 68 -7.36 -6.02 -2.06
C VAL A 68 -8.23 -6.73 -3.09
N GLY A 69 -9.14 -7.59 -2.62
CA GLY A 69 -9.84 -8.51 -3.52
C GLY A 69 -8.85 -9.50 -4.16
N ASN A 70 -9.09 -9.86 -5.41
CA ASN A 70 -8.23 -10.74 -6.21
C ASN A 70 -7.64 -9.96 -7.38
N PRO A 71 -6.65 -9.08 -7.14
CA PRO A 71 -6.05 -8.28 -8.21
C PRO A 71 -5.23 -9.15 -9.16
N VAL A 72 -5.28 -8.78 -10.43
CA VAL A 72 -4.51 -9.36 -11.53
C VAL A 72 -3.41 -8.37 -11.96
N PRO A 73 -2.46 -8.73 -12.85
CA PRO A 73 -1.40 -7.82 -13.28
C PRO A 73 -1.89 -6.50 -13.91
N GLU A 74 -3.09 -6.49 -14.48
CA GLU A 74 -3.74 -5.31 -15.08
C GLU A 74 -4.49 -4.45 -14.06
N SER A 75 -4.69 -4.95 -12.84
CA SER A 75 -5.44 -4.24 -11.79
C SER A 75 -4.71 -2.95 -11.36
N PRO A 76 -5.46 -1.89 -11.04
CA PRO A 76 -4.85 -0.59 -10.73
C PRO A 76 -4.03 -0.64 -9.44
N VAL A 77 -2.97 0.18 -9.42
CA VAL A 77 -2.10 0.36 -8.25
C VAL A 77 -2.41 1.69 -7.58
N LEU A 78 -2.91 1.64 -6.35
CA LEU A 78 -3.17 2.81 -5.52
C LEU A 78 -2.09 2.97 -4.46
N VAL A 79 -1.72 4.20 -4.16
CA VAL A 79 -0.69 4.52 -3.17
C VAL A 79 -1.32 5.13 -1.92
N SER A 80 -0.87 4.73 -0.74
CA SER A 80 -1.29 5.35 0.52
C SER A 80 -0.19 5.34 1.59
N ALA A 81 -0.53 5.80 2.79
CA ALA A 81 0.39 6.00 3.91
C ALA A 81 0.28 4.89 4.96
N ASN A 82 1.36 4.58 5.68
CA ASN A 82 1.37 3.51 6.69
C ASN A 82 0.75 3.88 8.05
N TYR A 83 0.09 5.03 8.18
CA TYR A 83 -0.72 5.33 9.36
C TYR A 83 -1.99 4.48 9.37
N LYS A 84 -2.20 3.68 10.43
CA LYS A 84 -3.25 2.65 10.45
C LYS A 84 -4.66 3.23 10.31
N LEU A 85 -4.94 4.45 10.80
CA LEU A 85 -6.23 5.11 10.56
C LEU A 85 -6.47 5.45 9.08
N THR A 86 -5.43 5.91 8.39
CA THR A 86 -5.49 6.16 6.95
C THR A 86 -5.72 4.85 6.20
N PHE A 87 -4.93 3.83 6.53
CA PHE A 87 -5.03 2.50 5.93
C PHE A 87 -6.42 1.88 6.11
N ASP A 88 -7.03 1.97 7.30
CA ASP A 88 -8.37 1.45 7.55
C ASP A 88 -9.46 2.25 6.82
N ARG A 89 -9.27 3.57 6.67
CA ARG A 89 -10.17 4.40 5.87
C ARG A 89 -10.11 4.04 4.38
N VAL A 90 -8.95 3.63 3.88
CA VAL A 90 -8.79 3.09 2.52
C VAL A 90 -9.47 1.73 2.42
N ARG A 91 -9.12 0.78 3.28
CA ARG A 91 -9.66 -0.59 3.30
C ARG A 91 -11.19 -0.64 3.25
N LYS A 92 -11.86 0.12 4.12
CA LYS A 92 -13.33 0.09 4.21
C LYS A 92 -14.05 0.52 2.93
N ASN A 93 -13.40 1.32 2.09
CA ASN A 93 -13.99 1.85 0.85
C ASN A 93 -13.70 0.98 -0.37
N PHE A 94 -12.82 -0.02 -0.25
CA PHE A 94 -12.43 -0.87 -1.37
C PHE A 94 -13.25 -2.16 -1.46
N ASN A 95 -14.39 -2.24 -0.77
CA ASN A 95 -15.26 -3.40 -0.84
C ASN A 95 -15.75 -3.62 -2.28
N GLY A 96 -15.51 -4.82 -2.82
CA GLY A 96 -15.85 -5.19 -4.19
C GLY A 96 -14.84 -4.73 -5.26
N LEU A 97 -13.68 -4.19 -4.86
CA LEU A 97 -12.62 -3.80 -5.80
C LEU A 97 -11.46 -4.80 -5.78
N ASN A 98 -10.81 -4.96 -6.94
CA ASN A 98 -9.60 -5.76 -7.11
C ASN A 98 -8.44 -4.82 -7.42
N VAL A 99 -7.63 -4.49 -6.42
CA VAL A 99 -6.58 -3.48 -6.56
C VAL A 99 -5.30 -3.85 -5.82
N TRP A 100 -4.18 -3.33 -6.32
CA TRP A 100 -2.90 -3.35 -5.62
C TRP A 100 -2.76 -2.09 -4.77
N LEU A 101 -2.50 -2.23 -3.47
CA LEU A 101 -2.36 -1.12 -2.54
C LEU A 101 -0.91 -1.01 -2.06
N LEU A 102 -0.19 -0.02 -2.58
CA LEU A 102 1.19 0.30 -2.22
C LEU A 102 1.23 1.26 -1.03
N ILE A 103 1.68 0.78 0.12
CA ILE A 103 1.76 1.56 1.36
C ILE A 103 3.20 2.08 1.56
N LEU A 104 3.35 3.40 1.54
CA LEU A 104 4.61 4.10 1.79
C LEU A 104 4.93 4.16 3.27
N ASP A 105 6.22 4.20 3.62
CA ASP A 105 6.64 4.45 4.99
C ASP A 105 6.58 5.93 5.35
N THR A 106 5.44 6.36 5.89
CA THR A 106 5.23 7.73 6.36
C THR A 106 5.46 7.88 7.86
N ARG A 107 6.14 6.92 8.49
CA ARG A 107 6.39 6.89 9.95
C ARG A 107 5.12 7.04 10.78
N GLY A 108 3.99 6.49 10.33
CA GLY A 108 2.70 6.58 11.03
C GLY A 108 2.03 7.95 10.90
N VAL A 109 2.32 8.73 9.86
CA VAL A 109 1.68 10.01 9.57
C VAL A 109 0.70 9.86 8.39
N ASN A 110 -0.44 10.56 8.43
CA ASN A 110 -1.41 10.58 7.33
C ASN A 110 -0.82 11.16 6.03
N VAL A 111 -1.52 10.99 4.90
CA VAL A 111 -1.02 11.42 3.58
C VAL A 111 -0.65 12.90 3.53
N TRP A 112 -1.57 13.81 3.84
CA TRP A 112 -1.34 15.27 3.70
C TRP A 112 -0.17 15.76 4.56
N CYS A 113 -0.19 15.42 5.86
CA CYS A 113 0.87 15.83 6.78
C CYS A 113 2.21 15.17 6.41
N ALA A 114 2.20 13.93 5.93
CA ALA A 114 3.41 13.24 5.51
C ALA A 114 3.99 13.82 4.22
N ALA A 115 3.13 14.29 3.31
CA ALA A 115 3.52 14.93 2.06
C ALA A 115 4.22 16.27 2.33
N GLY A 116 3.61 17.12 3.17
CA GLY A 116 4.26 18.37 3.61
C GLY A 116 5.57 18.16 4.37
N LYS A 117 5.72 17.03 5.08
CA LYS A 117 6.97 16.63 5.77
C LYS A 117 7.97 15.90 4.88
N GLY A 118 7.62 15.56 3.64
CA GLY A 118 8.46 14.82 2.69
C GLY A 118 8.58 13.30 2.91
N THR A 119 7.87 12.73 3.89
CA THR A 119 7.88 11.26 4.12
C THR A 119 6.90 10.51 3.23
N PHE A 120 5.80 11.15 2.82
CA PHE A 120 5.03 10.75 1.64
C PHE A 120 5.58 11.55 0.46
N GLY A 121 6.70 11.11 -0.11
CA GLY A 121 7.34 11.86 -1.18
C GLY A 121 8.10 11.03 -2.19
N THR A 122 8.60 11.68 -3.24
CA THR A 122 9.23 11.03 -4.41
C THR A 122 10.25 9.96 -4.01
N LYS A 123 11.15 10.28 -3.08
CA LYS A 123 12.22 9.38 -2.64
C LYS A 123 11.66 8.08 -2.04
N GLU A 124 10.69 8.18 -1.13
CA GLU A 124 10.09 6.98 -0.53
C GLU A 124 9.22 6.23 -1.54
N LEU A 125 8.50 6.93 -2.43
CA LEU A 125 7.71 6.29 -3.49
C LEU A 125 8.60 5.45 -4.41
N VAL A 126 9.68 6.04 -4.94
CA VAL A 126 10.66 5.35 -5.80
C VAL A 126 11.29 4.16 -5.08
N ASN A 127 11.71 4.37 -3.83
CA ASN A 127 12.27 3.31 -2.98
C ASN A 127 11.27 2.17 -2.76
N ARG A 128 10.00 2.51 -2.51
CA ARG A 128 8.95 1.52 -2.23
C ARG A 128 8.63 0.68 -3.45
N ILE A 129 8.48 1.31 -4.63
CA ILE A 129 8.27 0.62 -5.92
C ILE A 129 9.36 -0.43 -6.16
N LYS A 130 10.64 -0.04 -5.96
CA LYS A 130 11.79 -0.94 -6.13
C LYS A 130 11.81 -2.06 -5.10
N LYS A 131 11.58 -1.75 -3.82
CA LYS A 131 11.57 -2.74 -2.73
C LYS A 131 10.47 -3.79 -2.88
N THR A 132 9.32 -3.42 -3.45
CA THR A 132 8.23 -4.35 -3.71
C THR A 132 8.34 -5.05 -5.06
N ALA A 133 9.36 -4.73 -5.87
CA ALA A 133 9.49 -5.17 -7.26
C ALA A 133 8.16 -5.06 -8.04
N LEU A 134 7.50 -3.90 -7.89
CA LEU A 134 6.15 -3.67 -8.43
C LEU A 134 6.10 -3.91 -9.94
N ASP A 135 7.22 -3.67 -10.61
CA ASP A 135 7.43 -3.90 -12.04
C ASP A 135 7.21 -5.36 -12.48
N LYS A 136 7.31 -6.31 -11.56
CA LYS A 136 7.07 -7.75 -11.74
C LYS A 136 5.68 -8.20 -11.25
N VAL A 137 4.92 -7.31 -10.63
CA VAL A 137 3.58 -7.60 -10.13
C VAL A 137 2.52 -7.16 -11.13
N VAL A 138 2.73 -6.01 -11.77
CA VAL A 138 1.77 -5.41 -12.71
C VAL A 138 2.33 -5.31 -14.12
N SER A 139 1.45 -5.49 -15.12
CA SER A 139 1.79 -5.43 -16.54
C SER A 139 1.89 -3.99 -17.08
N HIS A 140 1.46 -3.01 -16.29
CA HIS A 140 1.47 -1.59 -16.64
C HIS A 140 2.47 -0.76 -15.80
N ARG A 141 2.53 0.55 -16.06
CA ARG A 141 3.40 1.52 -15.36
C ARG A 141 2.63 2.76 -14.92
N GLN A 142 1.51 2.55 -14.22
CA GLN A 142 0.62 3.62 -13.74
C GLN A 142 0.39 3.49 -12.25
N LEU A 143 0.41 4.62 -11.54
CA LEU A 143 0.12 4.73 -10.11
C LEU A 143 -0.97 5.77 -9.90
N ILE A 144 -1.89 5.48 -9.00
CA ILE A 144 -2.93 6.41 -8.56
C ILE A 144 -2.59 6.86 -7.14
N LEU A 145 -2.21 8.12 -7.00
CA LEU A 145 -1.90 8.75 -5.72
C LEU A 145 -3.10 9.54 -5.21
N PRO A 146 -3.23 9.74 -3.89
CA PRO A 146 -4.24 10.65 -3.36
C PRO A 146 -3.92 12.09 -3.78
N GLN A 147 -4.92 12.89 -4.11
CA GLN A 147 -4.75 14.30 -4.49
C GLN A 147 -3.94 15.10 -3.44
N LEU A 148 -4.20 14.84 -2.15
CA LEU A 148 -3.51 15.47 -1.02
C LEU A 148 -2.05 14.99 -0.84
N GLY A 149 -1.57 14.06 -1.66
CA GLY A 149 -0.17 13.66 -1.73
C GLY A 149 0.65 14.50 -2.71
N ALA A 150 0.01 15.31 -3.56
CA ALA A 150 0.66 15.97 -4.70
C ALA A 150 1.81 16.90 -4.32
N VAL A 151 1.72 17.57 -3.16
CA VAL A 151 2.77 18.48 -2.68
C VAL A 151 4.08 17.77 -2.30
N GLY A 152 4.04 16.45 -2.05
CA GLY A 152 5.22 15.68 -1.65
C GLY A 152 5.86 14.88 -2.80
N VAL A 153 5.15 14.67 -3.91
CA VAL A 153 5.56 13.75 -4.98
C VAL A 153 5.70 14.49 -6.31
N SER A 154 6.92 14.45 -6.86
CA SER A 154 7.19 14.83 -8.23
C SER A 154 6.87 13.67 -9.17
N ALA A 155 5.85 13.85 -10.01
CA ALA A 155 5.46 12.87 -11.03
C ALA A 155 6.58 12.64 -12.05
N ALA A 156 7.25 13.72 -12.48
CA ALA A 156 8.35 13.66 -13.43
C ALA A 156 9.56 12.89 -12.88
N GLU A 157 9.98 13.17 -11.65
CA GLU A 157 11.09 12.44 -11.02
C GLU A 157 10.74 10.98 -10.75
N THR A 158 9.49 10.69 -10.36
CA THR A 158 9.01 9.31 -10.18
C THR A 158 9.09 8.54 -11.49
N ALA A 159 8.59 9.12 -12.59
CA ALA A 159 8.66 8.53 -13.92
C ALA A 159 10.11 8.31 -14.37
N LYS A 160 10.99 9.30 -14.17
CA LYS A 160 12.43 9.16 -14.48
C LYS A 160 13.10 8.06 -13.67
N GLY A 161 12.76 7.91 -12.39
CA GLY A 161 13.41 6.97 -11.47
C GLY A 161 12.88 5.54 -11.51
N THR A 162 11.68 5.31 -12.06
CA THR A 162 10.98 4.01 -11.99
C THR A 162 10.28 3.59 -13.28
N GLY A 163 10.05 4.51 -14.22
CA GLY A 163 9.19 4.32 -15.38
C GLY A 163 7.69 4.40 -15.08
N PHE A 164 7.27 4.46 -13.81
CA PHE A 164 5.86 4.59 -13.43
C PHE A 164 5.39 6.04 -13.55
N LYS A 165 4.28 6.22 -14.28
CA LYS A 165 3.55 7.49 -14.37
C LYS A 165 2.61 7.62 -13.19
N VAL A 166 2.51 8.85 -12.66
CA VAL A 166 1.65 9.19 -11.53
C VAL A 166 0.41 9.91 -12.06
N SER A 167 -0.75 9.43 -11.63
CA SER A 167 -2.03 10.10 -11.74
C SER A 167 -2.55 10.38 -10.33
N TYR A 168 -3.44 11.37 -10.20
CA TYR A 168 -4.07 11.69 -8.93
C TYR A 168 -5.53 11.26 -8.94
N GLY A 169 -5.89 10.47 -7.93
CA GLY A 169 -7.25 10.06 -7.63
C GLY A 169 -8.02 11.12 -6.83
N PRO A 170 -9.22 10.80 -6.35
CA PRO A 170 -10.08 11.76 -5.68
C PRO A 170 -9.50 12.24 -4.34
N VAL A 171 -9.99 13.39 -3.88
CA VAL A 171 -9.63 13.95 -2.56
C VAL A 171 -10.15 13.05 -1.43
N ARG A 172 -11.39 12.54 -1.56
CA ARG A 172 -11.99 11.62 -0.61
C ARG A 172 -11.95 10.21 -1.19
N ILE A 173 -11.55 9.25 -0.36
CA ILE A 173 -11.44 7.85 -0.79
C ILE A 173 -12.80 7.18 -0.99
N GLU A 174 -13.85 7.78 -0.43
CA GLU A 174 -15.24 7.38 -0.66
C GLU A 174 -15.62 7.47 -2.15
N ASP A 175 -15.01 8.39 -2.91
CA ASP A 175 -15.34 8.67 -4.32
C ASP A 175 -14.54 7.77 -5.29
N ILE A 176 -13.77 6.80 -4.79
CA ILE A 176 -12.83 6.01 -5.61
C ILE A 176 -13.52 5.14 -6.66
N LYS A 177 -14.75 4.69 -6.40
CA LYS A 177 -15.50 3.87 -7.35
C LYS A 177 -15.97 4.69 -8.55
N GLU A 178 -16.44 5.91 -8.30
CA GLU A 178 -16.82 6.87 -9.34
C GLU A 178 -15.61 7.24 -10.20
N TYR A 179 -14.44 7.47 -9.56
CA TYR A 179 -13.19 7.73 -10.27
C TYR A 179 -12.80 6.62 -11.27
N PHE A 180 -13.10 5.35 -10.97
CA PHE A 180 -12.81 4.24 -11.89
C PHE A 180 -13.81 4.07 -13.03
N ASN A 181 -15.00 4.67 -12.91
CA ASN A 181 -16.06 4.57 -13.91
C ASN A 181 -16.15 5.80 -14.83
N ALA A 182 -15.37 6.85 -14.54
CA ALA A 182 -15.29 8.08 -15.32
C ALA A 182 -14.28 7.96 -16.47
#